data_AF-A0A1C6KMF0-F1
#
_entry.id   AF-A0A1C6KMF0-F1
#
_cell.length_a   1.000
_cell.length_b   1.000
_cell.length_c   1.000
_cell.angle_alpha   90.00
_cell.angle_beta   90.00
_cell.angle_gamma   90.00
#
_symmetry.space_group_name_H-M   'P 1'
#
loop_
_entity.id
_entity.type
_entity.pdbx_description
1 polymer ?
#
loop_
_entity_poly.entity_id
_entity_poly.type
_entity_poly.pdbx_seq_one_letter_code
_entity_poly.pdbx_strand_id
1 'polypeptide(L)'
;MKKKNRGFSLIELIIAIAILLILTGLLAPQFMKYMEKARKASCLHAMDVIAEEYMAKVADLGKAPDEETAVNLLSEIIVEHGGDKNWSESQEDTSIFFRFSGVCKSHGNYKCRFVNDLNAITIECSKHGGWTMDIVTLSHLLNEMNLESYNIVSGGKTYKTLADYFGNDTSKTLDSEASTKITDEGYGKYGSLAKIVEIELKKQGVNVSAKSWVMRKNGNGYELYLTDRKITDNDKGNEVTCTKYDTSRKEIITGTAKVKIKDGKNGKFPAVDYGTFKKTG
;
A
#
# COMPACT_ATOMS: atom_id res chain seq x y z
N MET A 1 -38.15 -7.10 -59.85
CA MET A 1 -36.76 -7.44 -59.48
C MET A 1 -36.80 -8.50 -58.37
N LYS A 2 -36.33 -9.73 -58.60
CA LYS A 2 -36.33 -10.80 -57.56
C LYS A 2 -35.22 -10.54 -56.55
N LYS A 3 -35.57 -10.35 -55.27
CA LYS A 3 -34.61 -10.32 -54.15
C LYS A 3 -33.94 -11.69 -54.03
N LYS A 4 -32.63 -11.77 -54.28
CA LYS A 4 -31.83 -12.96 -53.96
C LYS A 4 -31.61 -12.97 -52.44
N ASN A 5 -32.37 -13.79 -51.73
CA ASN A 5 -32.05 -14.13 -50.34
C ASN A 5 -30.79 -15.01 -50.38
N ARG A 6 -29.62 -14.39 -50.19
CA ARG A 6 -28.37 -15.14 -49.99
C ARG A 6 -28.39 -15.66 -48.55
N GLY A 7 -28.73 -16.93 -48.38
CA GLY A 7 -28.51 -17.64 -47.12
C GLY A 7 -27.01 -17.89 -46.92
N PHE A 8 -26.57 -17.94 -45.66
CA PHE A 8 -25.22 -18.39 -45.31
C PHE A 8 -25.01 -19.82 -45.81
N SER A 9 -23.87 -20.08 -46.45
CA SER A 9 -23.48 -21.44 -46.80
C SER A 9 -23.10 -22.21 -45.54
N LEU A 10 -23.41 -23.50 -45.50
CA LEU A 10 -23.06 -24.38 -44.37
C LEU A 10 -21.56 -24.37 -44.09
N ILE A 11 -20.73 -24.27 -45.14
CA ILE A 11 -19.28 -24.17 -45.00
C ILE A 11 -18.84 -22.86 -44.36
N GLU A 12 -19.48 -21.74 -44.70
CA GLU A 12 -19.18 -20.42 -44.13
C GLU A 12 -19.49 -20.40 -42.63
N LEU A 13 -20.58 -21.05 -42.23
CA LEU A 13 -20.94 -21.20 -40.82
C LEU A 13 -19.92 -22.05 -40.04
N ILE A 14 -19.48 -23.18 -40.59
CA ILE A 14 -18.49 -24.04 -39.93
C ILE A 14 -17.15 -23.31 -39.76
N ILE A 15 -16.68 -22.60 -40.80
CA ILE A 15 -15.45 -21.81 -40.72
C ILE A 15 -15.59 -20.71 -39.66
N ALA A 16 -16.73 -20.02 -39.59
CA ALA A 16 -16.98 -19.01 -38.59
C ALA A 16 -16.93 -19.57 -37.15
N ILE A 17 -17.56 -20.72 -36.90
CA ILE A 17 -17.51 -21.39 -35.60
C ILE A 17 -16.08 -21.84 -35.27
N ALA A 18 -15.35 -22.38 -36.25
CA ALA A 18 -13.95 -22.80 -36.06
C ALA A 18 -13.06 -21.62 -35.65
N ILE A 19 -13.21 -20.45 -36.28
CA ILE A 19 -12.48 -19.23 -35.92
C ILE A 19 -12.87 -18.76 -34.51
N LEU A 20 -14.16 -18.76 -34.17
CA LEU A 20 -14.63 -18.38 -32.83
C LEU A 20 -14.05 -19.28 -31.74
N LEU A 21 -13.97 -20.59 -31.98
CA LEU A 21 -13.37 -21.54 -31.03
C LEU A 21 -11.88 -21.28 -30.83
N ILE A 22 -11.13 -20.99 -31.90
CA ILE A 22 -9.70 -20.65 -31.82
C ILE A 22 -9.49 -19.35 -31.03
N LEU A 23 -10.26 -18.30 -31.35
CA LEU A 23 -10.13 -16.99 -30.70
C LEU A 23 -10.51 -17.05 -29.21
N THR A 24 -11.61 -17.73 -28.88
CA THR A 24 -12.03 -17.91 -27.47
C THR A 24 -11.02 -18.73 -26.68
N GLY A 25 -10.42 -19.77 -27.28
CA GLY A 25 -9.36 -20.56 -26.67
C GLY A 25 -8.11 -19.74 -26.30
N LEU A 26 -7.67 -18.83 -27.17
CA LEU A 26 -6.50 -17.97 -26.91
C LEU A 26 -6.78 -16.90 -25.85
N LEU A 27 -7.99 -16.35 -25.83
CA LEU A 27 -8.36 -15.24 -24.96
C LEU A 27 -8.63 -15.67 -23.51
N ALA A 28 -9.15 -16.87 -23.28
CA ALA A 28 -9.50 -17.38 -21.95
C ALA A 28 -8.38 -17.23 -20.88
N PRO A 29 -7.12 -17.66 -21.10
CA PRO A 29 -6.06 -17.51 -20.10
C PRO A 29 -5.68 -16.06 -19.82
N GLN A 30 -5.76 -15.18 -20.83
CA GLN A 30 -5.47 -13.76 -20.68
C GLN A 30 -6.57 -13.09 -19.83
N PHE A 31 -7.84 -13.36 -20.13
CA PHE A 31 -8.97 -12.85 -19.33
C PHE A 31 -8.91 -13.33 -17.88
N MET A 32 -8.61 -14.61 -17.62
CA MET A 32 -8.46 -15.12 -16.24
C MET A 32 -7.39 -14.37 -15.44
N LYS A 33 -6.25 -14.06 -16.05
CA LYS A 33 -5.18 -13.27 -15.39
C LYS A 33 -5.63 -11.85 -15.04
N TYR A 34 -6.35 -11.17 -15.94
CA TYR A 34 -6.85 -9.82 -15.66
C TYR A 34 -7.95 -9.81 -14.60
N MET A 35 -8.84 -10.80 -14.62
CA MET A 35 -9.88 -10.94 -13.59
C MET A 35 -9.28 -11.17 -12.21
N GLU A 36 -8.25 -12.01 -12.08
CA GLU A 36 -7.63 -12.24 -10.78
C GLU A 36 -6.89 -11.01 -10.25
N LYS A 37 -6.25 -10.22 -11.13
CA LYS A 37 -5.70 -8.91 -10.77
C LYS A 37 -6.78 -7.95 -10.26
N ALA A 38 -7.92 -7.88 -10.94
CA ALA A 38 -9.04 -7.04 -10.53
C ALA A 38 -9.64 -7.48 -9.19
N ARG A 39 -9.77 -8.80 -8.95
CA ARG A 39 -10.22 -9.35 -7.66
C ARG A 39 -9.24 -9.03 -6.54
N LYS A 40 -7.93 -9.18 -6.79
CA LYS A 40 -6.89 -8.79 -5.83
C LYS A 40 -6.98 -7.30 -5.50
N ALA A 41 -7.06 -6.42 -6.50
CA ALA A 41 -7.17 -4.98 -6.29
C ALA A 41 -8.43 -4.60 -5.48
N SER A 42 -9.57 -5.19 -5.82
CA SER A 42 -10.83 -5.00 -5.08
C SER A 42 -10.74 -5.49 -3.63
N CYS A 43 -10.06 -6.60 -3.38
CA CYS A 43 -9.84 -7.13 -2.04
C CYS A 43 -8.97 -6.19 -1.19
N LEU A 44 -7.88 -5.70 -1.76
CA LEU A 44 -6.97 -4.77 -1.08
C LEU A 44 -7.67 -3.44 -0.76
N HIS A 45 -8.40 -2.88 -1.73
CA HIS A 45 -9.15 -1.64 -1.52
C HIS A 45 -10.18 -1.77 -0.38
N ALA A 46 -10.90 -2.90 -0.30
CA ALA A 46 -11.85 -3.11 0.78
C ALA A 46 -11.16 -3.19 2.16
N MET A 47 -9.96 -3.79 2.24
CA MET A 47 -9.17 -3.81 3.48
C MET A 47 -8.76 -2.39 3.91
N ASP A 48 -8.38 -1.54 2.96
CA ASP A 48 -7.99 -0.16 3.23
C ASP A 48 -9.17 0.66 3.78
N VAL A 49 -10.32 0.57 3.10
CA VAL A 49 -11.55 1.27 3.54
C VAL A 49 -11.96 0.85 4.94
N ILE A 50 -11.98 -0.46 5.23
CA ILE A 50 -12.31 -0.98 6.57
C ILE A 50 -11.34 -0.47 7.64
N ALA A 51 -10.03 -0.44 7.34
CA ALA A 51 -9.03 0.03 8.28
C ALA A 51 -9.10 1.54 8.53
N GLU A 52 -9.35 2.34 7.49
CA GLU A 52 -9.52 3.79 7.60
C GLU A 52 -10.79 4.15 8.38
N GLU A 53 -11.91 3.50 8.06
CA GLU A 53 -13.19 3.72 8.73
C GLU A 53 -13.12 3.34 10.21
N TYR A 54 -12.40 2.25 10.53
CA TYR A 54 -12.14 1.88 11.92
C TYR A 54 -11.38 2.99 12.66
N MET A 55 -10.30 3.51 12.07
CA MET A 55 -9.53 4.60 12.68
C MET A 55 -10.34 5.88 12.81
N ALA A 56 -11.22 6.19 11.86
CA ALA A 56 -12.12 7.34 11.91
C ALA A 56 -13.14 7.19 13.05
N LYS A 57 -13.86 6.07 13.12
CA LYS A 57 -14.84 5.80 14.18
C LYS A 57 -14.18 5.78 15.56
N VAL A 58 -12.93 5.28 15.68
CA VAL A 58 -12.17 5.36 16.93
C VAL A 58 -11.75 6.80 17.27
N ALA A 59 -11.32 7.60 16.29
CA ALA A 59 -10.97 9.00 16.53
C ALA A 59 -12.15 9.82 17.05
N ASP A 60 -13.37 9.54 16.55
CA ASP A 60 -14.61 10.18 17.00
C ASP A 60 -14.94 9.90 18.48
N LEU A 61 -14.41 8.81 19.06
CA LEU A 61 -14.57 8.53 20.49
C LEU A 61 -13.82 9.52 21.39
N GLY A 62 -12.79 10.20 20.86
CA GLY A 62 -11.94 11.13 21.63
C GLY A 62 -11.08 10.48 22.72
N LYS A 63 -11.12 9.15 22.86
CA LYS A 63 -10.33 8.35 23.80
C LYS A 63 -10.05 6.96 23.20
N ALA A 64 -9.03 6.28 23.71
CA ALA A 64 -8.76 4.90 23.31
C ALA A 64 -9.98 4.00 23.63
N PRO A 65 -10.41 3.14 22.69
CA PRO A 65 -11.52 2.23 22.92
C PRO A 65 -11.09 1.12 23.89
N ASP A 66 -12.05 0.59 24.65
CA ASP A 66 -11.87 -0.72 25.28
C ASP A 66 -12.06 -1.85 24.25
N GLU A 67 -11.75 -3.07 24.65
CA GLU A 67 -11.80 -4.24 23.78
C GLU A 67 -13.20 -4.49 23.20
N GLU A 68 -14.25 -4.35 24.01
CA GLU A 68 -15.64 -4.54 23.58
C GLU A 68 -16.03 -3.50 22.52
N THR A 69 -15.70 -2.23 22.77
CA THR A 69 -15.97 -1.13 21.84
C THR A 69 -15.23 -1.32 20.52
N ALA A 70 -13.94 -1.67 20.59
CA ALA A 70 -13.11 -1.92 19.41
C ALA A 70 -13.67 -3.07 18.55
N VAL A 71 -14.07 -4.17 19.18
CA VAL A 71 -14.67 -5.33 18.51
C VAL A 71 -16.02 -4.97 17.89
N ASN A 72 -16.87 -4.24 18.59
CA ASN A 72 -18.19 -3.83 18.09
C ASN A 72 -18.09 -2.88 16.90
N LEU A 73 -17.21 -1.88 16.97
CA LEU A 73 -16.94 -0.96 15.85
C LEU A 73 -16.47 -1.70 14.61
N LEU A 74 -15.49 -2.60 14.77
CA LEU A 74 -14.98 -3.37 13.65
C LEU A 74 -16.05 -4.31 13.07
N SER A 75 -16.84 -4.95 13.93
CA SER A 75 -17.97 -5.79 13.52
C SER A 75 -18.98 -5.02 12.69
N GLU A 76 -19.35 -3.80 13.09
CA GLU A 76 -20.29 -2.95 12.36
C GLU A 76 -19.76 -2.61 10.96
N ILE A 77 -18.53 -2.09 10.90
CA ILE A 77 -17.86 -1.72 9.64
C ILE A 77 -17.82 -2.93 8.68
N ILE A 78 -17.45 -4.10 9.18
CA ILE A 78 -17.38 -5.31 8.35
C ILE A 78 -18.74 -5.64 7.72
N VAL A 79 -19.83 -5.53 8.49
CA VAL A 79 -21.18 -5.80 7.99
C VAL A 79 -21.61 -4.73 6.97
N GLU A 80 -21.27 -3.45 7.21
CA GLU A 80 -21.52 -2.35 6.26
C GLU A 80 -20.83 -2.60 4.91
N HIS A 81 -19.65 -3.23 4.90
CA HIS A 81 -18.93 -3.65 3.70
C HIS A 81 -19.32 -5.03 3.15
N GLY A 82 -20.44 -5.61 3.63
CA GLY A 82 -20.97 -6.89 3.15
C GLY A 82 -20.20 -8.11 3.62
N GLY A 83 -19.39 -7.97 4.66
CA GLY A 83 -18.65 -9.06 5.27
C GLY A 83 -19.48 -9.89 6.25
N ASP A 84 -19.09 -11.15 6.41
CA ASP A 84 -19.61 -12.03 7.44
C ASP A 84 -18.65 -12.07 8.63
N LYS A 85 -19.13 -11.52 9.76
CA LYS A 85 -18.40 -11.41 11.03
C LYS A 85 -18.37 -12.71 11.85
N ASN A 86 -19.12 -13.75 11.47
CA ASN A 86 -19.24 -14.98 12.25
C ASN A 86 -18.19 -16.04 11.88
N TRP A 87 -17.24 -15.71 10.99
CA TRP A 87 -16.21 -16.67 10.57
C TRP A 87 -15.17 -16.89 11.67
N SER A 88 -15.08 -18.11 12.19
CA SER A 88 -14.05 -18.55 13.15
C SER A 88 -13.41 -19.87 12.72
N GLU A 89 -12.08 -19.95 12.76
CA GLU A 89 -11.32 -21.21 12.69
C GLU A 89 -10.66 -21.45 14.05
N SER A 90 -10.59 -22.72 14.50
CA SER A 90 -10.28 -23.12 15.87
C SER A 90 -8.83 -22.84 16.32
N GLN A 91 -8.75 -22.19 17.49
CA GLN A 91 -7.78 -22.23 18.59
C GLN A 91 -6.38 -21.59 18.53
N GLU A 92 -6.08 -21.01 19.71
CA GLU A 92 -4.84 -20.48 20.30
C GLU A 92 -4.18 -19.30 19.62
N ASP A 93 -4.57 -18.09 20.01
CA ASP A 93 -3.79 -16.90 19.74
C ASP A 93 -3.94 -15.93 20.93
N THR A 94 -2.86 -15.70 21.66
CA THR A 94 -2.75 -14.87 22.88
C THR A 94 -2.79 -13.36 22.60
N SER A 95 -3.41 -12.93 21.49
CA SER A 95 -3.68 -11.54 21.18
C SER A 95 -5.06 -11.38 20.55
N ILE A 96 -5.71 -10.24 20.76
CA ILE A 96 -7.06 -9.95 20.29
C ILE A 96 -7.04 -9.94 18.74
N PHE A 97 -7.43 -11.06 18.12
CA PHE A 97 -7.63 -11.15 16.67
C PHE A 97 -9.12 -11.17 16.36
N PHE A 98 -9.53 -10.35 15.39
CA PHE A 98 -10.88 -10.41 14.82
C PHE A 98 -10.81 -11.12 13.47
N ARG A 99 -11.82 -11.93 13.14
CA ARG A 99 -11.83 -12.76 11.94
C ARG A 99 -13.15 -12.56 11.19
N PHE A 100 -13.08 -12.47 9.87
CA PHE A 100 -14.28 -12.28 9.04
C PHE A 100 -14.08 -12.82 7.62
N SER A 101 -15.18 -12.94 6.87
CA SER A 101 -15.19 -13.37 5.47
C SER A 101 -16.16 -12.54 4.64
N GLY A 102 -16.51 -12.97 3.43
CA GLY A 102 -17.56 -12.36 2.60
C GLY A 102 -17.13 -11.15 1.75
N VAL A 103 -16.11 -10.40 2.16
CA VAL A 103 -15.66 -9.20 1.43
C VAL A 103 -14.81 -9.55 0.19
N CYS A 104 -14.04 -10.64 0.23
CA CYS A 104 -13.13 -11.00 -0.86
C CYS A 104 -13.88 -11.66 -2.03
N LYS A 105 -13.80 -11.07 -3.24
CA LYS A 105 -14.39 -11.64 -4.46
C LYS A 105 -13.74 -12.97 -4.93
N SER A 106 -12.57 -13.33 -4.39
CA SER A 106 -11.95 -14.65 -4.57
C SER A 106 -12.25 -15.61 -3.40
N HIS A 107 -13.22 -15.26 -2.54
CA HIS A 107 -13.63 -16.04 -1.38
C HIS A 107 -12.49 -16.27 -0.36
N GLY A 108 -11.62 -15.28 -0.21
CA GLY A 108 -10.62 -15.24 0.86
C GLY A 108 -11.23 -14.85 2.21
N ASN A 109 -10.62 -15.37 3.27
CA ASN A 109 -10.96 -15.04 4.66
C ASN A 109 -9.94 -14.05 5.20
N TYR A 110 -10.37 -13.22 6.16
CA TYR A 110 -9.57 -12.15 6.70
C TYR A 110 -9.17 -12.41 8.15
N LYS A 111 -7.92 -12.11 8.48
CA LYS A 111 -7.40 -12.05 9.85
C LYS A 111 -7.07 -10.59 10.17
N CYS A 112 -7.75 -10.04 11.18
CA CYS A 112 -7.48 -8.72 11.73
C CYS A 112 -6.74 -8.82 13.04
N ARG A 113 -5.77 -7.94 13.24
CA ARG A 113 -5.09 -7.75 14.54
C ARG A 113 -5.24 -6.31 14.95
N PHE A 114 -5.73 -6.08 16.17
CA PHE A 114 -5.70 -4.76 16.79
C PHE A 114 -4.28 -4.39 17.19
N VAL A 115 -3.89 -3.15 16.95
CA VAL A 115 -2.57 -2.61 17.23
C VAL A 115 -2.70 -1.19 17.81
N ASN A 116 -1.62 -0.67 18.40
CA ASN A 116 -1.57 0.68 18.98
C ASN A 116 -2.67 0.91 20.03
N ASP A 117 -2.74 0.04 21.05
CA ASP A 117 -3.75 0.08 22.11
C ASP A 117 -5.18 0.17 21.55
N LEU A 118 -5.48 -0.70 20.59
CA LEU A 118 -6.78 -0.80 19.89
C LEU A 118 -7.13 0.40 18.99
N ASN A 119 -6.25 1.39 18.81
CA ASN A 119 -6.53 2.55 17.96
C ASN A 119 -6.35 2.30 16.45
N ALA A 120 -5.83 1.13 16.08
CA ALA A 120 -5.63 0.76 14.68
C ALA A 120 -5.77 -0.75 14.48
N ILE A 121 -6.00 -1.15 13.23
CA ILE A 121 -6.05 -2.56 12.84
C ILE A 121 -5.10 -2.85 11.69
N THR A 122 -4.64 -4.09 11.62
CA THR A 122 -3.97 -4.66 10.45
C THR A 122 -4.80 -5.80 9.93
N ILE A 123 -5.01 -5.86 8.62
CA ILE A 123 -5.86 -6.86 7.97
C ILE A 123 -5.03 -7.65 6.96
N GLU A 124 -5.23 -8.96 6.91
CA GLU A 124 -4.61 -9.87 5.93
C GLU A 124 -5.65 -10.81 5.33
N CYS A 125 -5.64 -10.99 4.00
CA CYS A 125 -6.53 -11.89 3.28
C CYS A 125 -5.82 -13.22 2.94
N SER A 126 -6.46 -14.36 3.19
CA SER A 126 -5.89 -15.68 2.94
C SER A 126 -5.62 -16.01 1.46
N LYS A 127 -6.22 -15.26 0.51
CA LYS A 127 -6.02 -15.43 -0.94
C LYS A 127 -5.06 -14.40 -1.54
N HIS A 128 -5.08 -13.18 -1.03
CA HIS A 128 -4.40 -12.04 -1.65
C HIS A 128 -3.27 -11.45 -0.80
N GLY A 129 -3.10 -11.97 0.43
CA GLY A 129 -2.11 -11.52 1.41
C GLY A 129 -2.51 -10.24 2.12
N GLY A 130 -1.57 -9.69 2.89
CA GLY A 130 -1.63 -8.32 3.38
C GLY A 130 -1.34 -7.32 2.27
N TRP A 131 -1.69 -6.07 2.52
CA TRP A 131 -1.57 -4.95 1.57
C TRP A 131 -0.28 -4.94 0.75
N THR A 132 -0.41 -4.97 -0.59
CA THR A 132 0.66 -4.69 -1.55
C THR A 132 0.23 -3.56 -2.48
N MET A 133 0.75 -2.36 -2.23
CA MET A 133 0.68 -1.16 -3.07
C MET A 133 0.76 -1.45 -4.58
N ASP A 134 -0.21 -0.99 -5.37
CA ASP A 134 -0.11 -1.00 -6.84
C ASP A 134 0.81 0.14 -7.32
N ILE A 135 1.71 -0.18 -8.25
CA ILE A 135 2.77 0.74 -8.67
C ILE A 135 2.26 1.93 -9.47
N VAL A 136 1.11 1.81 -10.14
CA VAL A 136 0.51 2.92 -10.90
C VAL A 136 -0.12 3.92 -9.95
N THR A 137 -0.87 3.43 -8.95
CA THR A 137 -1.46 4.28 -7.91
C THR A 137 -0.38 5.01 -7.11
N LEU A 138 0.68 4.32 -6.70
CA LEU A 138 1.81 4.96 -6.03
C LEU A 138 2.46 6.03 -6.92
N SER A 139 2.65 5.74 -8.20
CA SER A 139 3.23 6.69 -9.14
C SER A 139 2.41 7.97 -9.24
N HIS A 140 1.08 7.86 -9.36
CA HIS A 140 0.20 9.02 -9.40
C HIS A 140 0.24 9.79 -8.08
N LEU A 141 0.11 9.10 -6.95
CA LEU A 141 0.13 9.70 -5.62
C LEU A 141 1.41 10.51 -5.38
N LEU A 142 2.58 9.92 -5.63
CA LEU A 142 3.86 10.59 -5.36
C LEU A 142 4.13 11.76 -6.31
N ASN A 143 3.64 11.69 -7.55
CA ASN A 143 3.82 12.78 -8.51
C ASN A 143 2.86 13.95 -8.27
N GLU A 144 1.63 13.66 -7.85
CA GLU A 144 0.58 14.66 -7.62
C GLU A 144 0.44 15.09 -6.15
N MET A 145 1.32 14.63 -5.26
CA MET A 145 1.26 14.94 -3.83
C MET A 145 1.33 16.45 -3.58
N ASN A 146 0.24 17.02 -3.08
CA ASN A 146 0.15 18.43 -2.71
C ASN A 146 0.50 18.64 -1.23
N LEU A 147 1.61 19.34 -1.00
CA LEU A 147 2.14 19.66 0.32
C LEU A 147 1.91 21.12 0.73
N GLU A 148 1.25 21.93 -0.10
CA GLU A 148 1.05 23.37 0.15
C GLU A 148 0.35 23.65 1.48
N SER A 149 -0.67 22.85 1.82
CA SER A 149 -1.45 22.99 3.06
C SER A 149 -0.62 22.83 4.33
N TYR A 150 0.57 22.23 4.23
CA TYR A 150 1.48 22.03 5.35
C TYR A 150 2.41 23.22 5.61
N ASN A 151 2.40 24.25 4.74
CA ASN A 151 3.19 25.48 4.87
C ASN A 151 4.67 25.22 5.21
N ILE A 152 5.26 24.24 4.52
CA ILE A 152 6.62 23.76 4.81
C ILE A 152 7.65 24.82 4.38
N VAL A 153 8.46 25.32 5.31
CA VAL A 153 9.53 26.30 5.04
C VAL A 153 10.82 25.85 5.71
N SER A 154 11.72 25.19 4.98
CA SER A 154 12.97 24.67 5.54
C SER A 154 14.18 25.28 4.84
N GLY A 155 15.10 25.88 5.62
CA GLY A 155 16.29 26.54 5.08
C GLY A 155 15.99 27.66 4.07
N GLY A 156 14.88 28.39 4.27
CA GLY A 156 14.43 29.46 3.37
C GLY A 156 13.75 28.98 2.07
N LYS A 157 13.50 27.68 1.91
CA LYS A 157 12.81 27.11 0.75
C LYS A 157 11.44 26.56 1.14
N THR A 158 10.45 26.82 0.29
CA THR A 158 9.12 26.23 0.41
C THR A 158 9.04 24.93 -0.38
N TYR A 159 8.41 23.90 0.18
CA TYR A 159 8.16 22.64 -0.51
C TYR A 159 6.65 22.44 -0.70
N LYS A 160 6.19 22.57 -1.94
CA LYS A 160 4.78 22.39 -2.33
C LYS A 160 4.52 20.99 -2.88
N THR A 161 5.54 20.35 -3.40
CA THR A 161 5.52 19.00 -3.95
C THR A 161 6.75 18.20 -3.49
N LEU A 162 6.73 16.87 -3.71
CA LEU A 162 7.93 16.05 -3.54
C LEU A 162 9.04 16.47 -4.50
N ALA A 163 8.69 16.93 -5.71
CA ALA A 163 9.66 17.41 -6.70
C ALA A 163 10.44 18.63 -6.19
N ASP A 164 9.80 19.55 -5.46
CA ASP A 164 10.48 20.72 -4.86
C ASP A 164 11.50 20.30 -3.80
N TYR A 165 11.17 19.27 -3.01
CA TYR A 165 12.09 18.76 -2.00
C TYR A 165 13.32 18.09 -2.62
N PHE A 166 13.12 17.16 -3.56
CA PHE A 166 14.23 16.44 -4.18
C PHE A 166 15.01 17.31 -5.17
N GLY A 167 14.36 18.27 -5.82
CA GLY A 167 14.97 19.13 -6.84
C GLY A 167 15.64 18.30 -7.94
N ASN A 168 16.88 18.67 -8.26
CA ASN A 168 17.73 17.97 -9.22
C ASN A 168 18.79 17.07 -8.55
N ASP A 169 18.75 16.91 -7.22
CA ASP A 169 19.72 16.11 -6.48
C ASP A 169 19.32 14.63 -6.48
N THR A 170 20.05 13.83 -7.27
CA THR A 170 19.82 12.38 -7.42
C THR A 170 20.40 11.55 -6.27
N SER A 171 21.16 12.17 -5.37
CA SER A 171 21.71 11.55 -4.16
C SER A 171 20.82 11.79 -2.94
N LYS A 172 19.94 12.80 -3.00
CA LYS A 172 19.04 13.17 -1.91
C LYS A 172 18.01 12.07 -1.67
N THR A 173 17.84 11.71 -0.39
CA THR A 173 16.84 10.74 0.06
C THR A 173 15.93 11.36 1.10
N LEU A 174 14.71 10.82 1.19
CA LEU A 174 13.78 11.06 2.27
C LEU A 174 13.64 9.76 3.05
N ASP A 175 14.03 9.76 4.33
CA ASP A 175 14.10 8.57 5.17
C ASP A 175 13.07 8.66 6.30
N SER A 176 12.32 7.59 6.56
CA SER A 176 11.26 7.55 7.58
C SER A 176 11.76 7.81 9.00
N GLU A 177 12.96 7.35 9.31
CA GLU A 177 13.55 7.49 10.65
C GLU A 177 14.34 8.80 10.82
N ALA A 178 14.41 9.63 9.77
CA ALA A 178 14.99 10.96 9.88
C ALA A 178 14.04 11.86 10.70
N SER A 179 14.23 11.85 12.02
CA SER A 179 13.49 12.75 12.90
C SER A 179 14.05 14.16 12.83
N THR A 180 13.13 15.13 12.83
CA THR A 180 13.42 16.51 13.20
C THR A 180 12.60 16.86 14.43
N LYS A 181 13.17 17.64 15.36
CA LYS A 181 12.46 18.02 16.60
C LYS A 181 11.13 18.70 16.23
N ILE A 182 10.06 18.45 16.96
CA ILE A 182 8.74 19.10 16.73
C ILE A 182 8.85 20.63 16.80
N THR A 183 9.88 21.15 17.46
CA THR A 183 10.20 22.58 17.56
C THR A 183 10.98 23.13 16.36
N ASP A 184 11.33 22.32 15.36
CA ASP A 184 11.95 22.81 14.12
C ASP A 184 10.90 23.60 13.32
N GLU A 185 11.06 24.93 13.30
CA GLU A 185 10.12 25.92 12.75
C GLU A 185 9.65 25.61 11.32
N GLY A 186 10.41 24.84 10.55
CA GLY A 186 10.12 24.57 9.14
C GLY A 186 9.12 23.46 8.81
N TYR A 187 8.85 22.54 9.75
CA TYR A 187 7.87 21.45 9.57
C TYR A 187 6.75 21.47 10.62
N GLY A 188 6.79 22.42 11.55
CA GLY A 188 5.78 22.61 12.60
C GLY A 188 5.50 21.33 13.39
N LYS A 189 4.22 21.11 13.72
CA LYS A 189 3.76 19.98 14.55
C LYS A 189 4.08 18.59 13.98
N TYR A 190 4.43 18.49 12.70
CA TYR A 190 4.69 17.22 12.03
C TYR A 190 6.11 16.72 12.27
N GLY A 191 7.01 17.58 12.76
CA GLY A 191 8.40 17.21 13.02
C GLY A 191 9.21 17.19 11.73
N SER A 192 8.88 16.36 10.73
CA SER A 192 9.67 16.18 9.49
C SER A 192 8.82 16.06 8.22
N LEU A 193 9.44 16.27 7.05
CA LEU A 193 8.79 15.98 5.77
C LEU A 193 8.41 14.49 5.65
N ALA A 194 9.25 13.58 6.13
CA ALA A 194 8.96 12.16 6.09
C ALA A 194 7.64 11.86 6.81
N LYS A 195 7.38 12.53 7.95
CA LYS A 195 6.12 12.36 8.68
C LYS A 195 4.91 12.88 7.91
N ILE A 196 5.06 14.00 7.19
CA ILE A 196 4.00 14.54 6.33
C ILE A 196 3.71 13.57 5.17
N VAL A 197 4.76 13.02 4.54
CA VAL A 197 4.61 12.03 3.48
C VAL A 197 3.96 10.75 3.99
N GLU A 198 4.28 10.30 5.21
CA GLU A 198 3.55 9.18 5.85
C GLU A 198 2.05 9.48 6.00
N ILE A 199 1.68 10.71 6.38
CA ILE A 199 0.28 11.13 6.51
C ILE A 199 -0.40 11.12 5.14
N GLU A 200 0.21 11.70 4.11
CA GLU A 200 -0.37 11.72 2.76
C GLU A 200 -0.50 10.32 2.16
N LEU A 201 0.50 9.46 2.37
CA LEU A 201 0.41 8.06 2.02
C LEU A 201 -0.76 7.39 2.77
N LYS A 202 -0.87 7.60 4.08
CA LYS A 202 -1.95 7.03 4.90
C LYS A 202 -3.34 7.48 4.46
N LYS A 203 -3.51 8.75 4.02
CA LYS A 203 -4.78 9.26 3.46
C LYS A 203 -5.22 8.54 2.18
N GLN A 204 -4.33 7.80 1.55
CA GLN A 204 -4.54 7.09 0.30
C GLN A 204 -4.51 5.57 0.53
N GLY A 205 -4.82 5.10 1.74
CA GLY A 205 -4.78 3.69 2.12
C GLY A 205 -3.38 3.11 2.33
N VAL A 206 -2.31 3.90 2.23
CA VAL A 206 -0.93 3.39 2.35
C VAL A 206 -0.47 3.46 3.80
N ASN A 207 -0.58 2.35 4.54
CA ASN A 207 -0.02 2.27 5.88
C ASN A 207 1.49 1.98 5.86
N VAL A 208 2.31 3.04 5.81
CA VAL A 208 3.77 2.95 5.99
C VAL A 208 4.23 3.11 7.45
N SER A 209 3.34 3.43 8.39
CA SER A 209 3.73 3.86 9.75
C SER A 209 4.39 2.77 10.60
N ALA A 210 4.05 1.49 10.36
CA ALA A 210 4.62 0.34 11.05
C ALA A 210 5.89 -0.21 10.37
N LYS A 211 6.40 0.47 9.34
CA LYS A 211 7.53 0.06 8.52
C LYS A 211 8.53 1.19 8.40
N SER A 212 9.79 0.86 8.15
CA SER A 212 10.77 1.85 7.76
C SER A 212 10.88 1.94 6.25
N TRP A 213 11.16 3.13 5.74
CA TRP A 213 11.26 3.34 4.31
C TRP A 213 12.27 4.42 3.96
N VAL A 214 12.82 4.31 2.75
CA VAL A 214 13.62 5.37 2.13
C VAL A 214 13.08 5.62 0.73
N MET A 215 12.95 6.89 0.39
CA MET A 215 12.51 7.36 -0.91
C MET A 215 13.61 8.18 -1.57
N ARG A 216 13.77 8.03 -2.89
CA ARG A 216 14.64 8.86 -3.72
C ARG A 216 13.99 9.14 -5.05
N LYS A 217 14.37 10.27 -5.67
CA LYS A 217 13.97 10.60 -7.03
C LYS A 217 14.72 9.73 -8.04
N ASN A 218 14.02 9.23 -9.05
CA ASN A 218 14.58 8.40 -10.12
C ASN A 218 13.99 8.82 -11.46
N GLY A 219 14.65 9.69 -12.22
CA GLY A 219 14.09 10.24 -13.46
C GLY A 219 12.79 11.00 -13.21
N ASN A 220 11.71 10.60 -13.89
CA ASN A 220 10.38 11.22 -13.82
C ASN A 220 9.50 10.66 -12.68
N GLY A 221 10.07 9.90 -11.76
CA GLY A 221 9.35 9.27 -10.67
C GLY A 221 10.26 9.05 -9.47
N TYR A 222 9.95 8.01 -8.70
CA TYR A 222 10.53 7.75 -7.40
C TYR A 222 10.82 6.27 -7.22
N GLU A 223 11.87 5.98 -6.46
CA GLU A 223 12.08 4.67 -5.86
C GLU A 223 11.74 4.76 -4.38
N LEU A 224 10.80 3.92 -3.94
CA LEU A 224 10.46 3.75 -2.52
C LEU A 224 10.88 2.34 -2.09
N TYR A 225 11.77 2.25 -1.11
CA TYR A 225 12.20 0.98 -0.52
C TYR A 225 11.49 0.84 0.83
N LEU A 226 10.48 -0.02 0.89
CA LEU A 226 9.64 -0.24 2.06
C LEU A 226 10.00 -1.56 2.73
N THR A 227 10.42 -1.52 3.98
CA THR A 227 10.77 -2.71 4.76
C THR A 227 9.52 -3.50 5.19
N ASP A 228 9.72 -4.74 5.62
CA ASP A 228 8.68 -5.57 6.23
C ASP A 228 8.32 -5.17 7.66
N ARG A 229 9.26 -4.52 8.39
CA ARG A 229 9.11 -4.03 9.77
C ARG A 229 9.83 -2.71 10.01
N LYS A 230 9.58 -2.02 11.13
CA LYS A 230 10.43 -0.92 11.57
C LYS A 230 11.88 -1.39 11.82
N ILE A 231 12.84 -0.60 11.34
CA ILE A 231 14.27 -0.78 11.61
C ILE A 231 14.68 0.06 12.83
N THR A 232 15.70 -0.41 13.53
CA THR A 232 16.24 0.21 14.74
C THR A 232 17.76 0.34 14.65
N ASP A 233 18.39 1.01 15.61
CA ASP A 233 19.85 1.12 15.68
C ASP A 233 20.54 -0.25 15.76
N ASN A 234 19.87 -1.24 16.36
CA ASN A 234 20.37 -2.62 16.47
C ASN A 234 20.45 -3.34 15.12
N ASP A 235 19.76 -2.84 14.10
CA ASP A 235 19.77 -3.43 12.77
C ASP A 235 20.98 -3.01 11.94
N LYS A 236 21.80 -2.07 12.41
CA LYS A 236 22.97 -1.57 11.70
C LYS A 236 23.85 -2.71 11.17
N GLY A 237 24.05 -2.73 9.85
CA GLY A 237 24.86 -3.72 9.14
C GLY A 237 24.11 -5.00 8.75
N ASN A 238 22.97 -5.29 9.38
CA ASN A 238 22.14 -6.44 9.08
C ASN A 238 21.34 -6.23 7.80
N GLU A 239 21.01 -7.33 7.12
CA GLU A 239 20.07 -7.32 5.99
C GLU A 239 18.62 -7.35 6.51
N VAL A 240 17.78 -6.51 5.91
CA VAL A 240 16.33 -6.47 6.15
C VAL A 240 15.61 -6.72 4.83
N THR A 241 14.49 -7.44 4.90
CA THR A 241 13.62 -7.63 3.73
C THR A 241 12.96 -6.30 3.39
N CYS A 242 13.01 -5.92 2.12
CA CYS A 242 12.32 -4.74 1.65
C CYS A 242 11.76 -4.91 0.24
N THR A 243 10.67 -4.21 -0.02
CA THR A 243 10.05 -4.11 -1.33
C THR A 243 10.43 -2.77 -1.95
N LYS A 244 11.13 -2.81 -3.08
CA LYS A 244 11.41 -1.67 -3.93
C LYS A 244 10.22 -1.44 -4.86
N TYR A 245 9.65 -0.25 -4.79
CA TYR A 245 8.67 0.28 -5.73
C TYR A 245 9.37 1.30 -6.62
N ASP A 246 9.57 0.97 -7.90
CA ASP A 246 10.14 1.87 -8.91
C ASP A 246 9.02 2.43 -9.78
N THR A 247 8.57 3.66 -9.48
CA THR A 247 7.42 4.25 -10.18
C THR A 247 7.75 4.70 -11.60
N SER A 248 9.03 4.91 -11.90
CA SER A 248 9.51 5.27 -13.23
C SER A 248 9.51 4.07 -14.17
N ARG A 249 9.94 2.91 -13.67
CA ARG A 249 9.92 1.65 -14.42
C ARG A 249 8.60 0.89 -14.32
N LYS A 250 7.73 1.30 -13.39
CA LYS A 250 6.50 0.58 -13.03
C LYS A 250 6.79 -0.85 -12.56
N GLU A 251 7.84 -1.00 -11.77
CA GLU A 251 8.30 -2.28 -11.25
C GLU A 251 8.16 -2.36 -9.72
N ILE A 252 7.77 -3.53 -9.23
CA ILE A 252 7.79 -3.87 -7.81
C ILE A 252 8.73 -5.06 -7.65
N ILE A 253 9.77 -4.89 -6.84
CA ILE A 253 10.84 -5.89 -6.67
C ILE A 253 11.02 -6.13 -5.18
N THR A 254 10.84 -7.37 -4.74
CA THR A 254 11.19 -7.77 -3.37
C THR A 254 12.65 -8.18 -3.31
N GLY A 255 13.33 -7.81 -2.23
CA GLY A 255 14.75 -8.03 -2.05
C GLY A 255 15.18 -7.87 -0.60
N THR A 256 16.49 -7.89 -0.39
CA THR A 256 17.10 -7.50 0.89
C THR A 256 17.99 -6.28 0.69
N ALA A 257 18.08 -5.45 1.72
CA ALA A 257 19.02 -4.34 1.78
C ALA A 257 19.61 -4.26 3.18
N LYS A 258 20.84 -3.77 3.30
CA LYS A 258 21.46 -3.53 4.60
C LYS A 258 20.89 -2.29 5.26
N VAL A 259 20.95 -2.24 6.58
CA VAL A 259 20.69 -1.01 7.35
C VAL A 259 22.02 -0.29 7.60
N LYS A 260 22.02 1.03 7.40
CA LYS A 260 23.14 1.92 7.76
C LYS A 260 22.69 2.97 8.75
N ILE A 261 23.65 3.58 9.44
CA ILE A 261 23.38 4.77 10.24
C ILE A 261 23.70 6.00 9.41
N LYS A 262 22.77 6.95 9.35
CA LYS A 262 22.96 8.24 8.67
C LYS A 262 22.99 9.36 9.70
N ASP A 263 23.75 10.40 9.39
CA ASP A 263 23.70 11.65 10.12
C ASP A 263 22.48 12.46 9.67
N GLY A 264 21.68 12.90 10.64
CA GLY A 264 20.55 13.80 10.45
C GLY A 264 20.74 15.09 11.24
N LYS A 265 19.85 16.05 10.99
CA LYS A 265 19.89 17.38 11.63
C LYS A 265 19.89 17.29 13.16
N ASN A 266 19.22 16.29 13.74
CA ASN A 266 19.04 16.12 15.18
C ASN A 266 19.74 14.87 15.75
N GLY A 267 20.72 14.32 15.01
CA GLY A 267 21.49 13.16 15.43
C GLY A 267 21.47 12.05 14.40
N LYS A 268 22.03 10.91 14.81
CA LYS A 268 22.13 9.71 13.98
C LYS A 268 20.83 8.93 14.00
N PHE A 269 20.50 8.29 12.88
CA PHE A 269 19.32 7.45 12.76
C PHE A 269 19.58 6.24 11.83
N PRO A 270 18.84 5.13 12.00
CA PRO A 270 18.97 3.96 11.14
C PRO A 270 18.19 4.18 9.84
N ALA A 271 18.76 3.77 8.72
CA ALA A 271 18.16 3.95 7.40
C ALA A 271 18.45 2.74 6.51
N VAL A 272 17.53 2.45 5.60
CA VAL A 272 17.74 1.43 4.58
C VAL A 272 18.83 1.90 3.62
N ASP A 273 19.88 1.10 3.45
CA ASP A 273 20.93 1.36 2.48
C ASP A 273 20.52 0.86 1.10
N TYR A 274 19.76 1.68 0.39
CA TYR A 274 19.22 1.36 -0.95
C TYR A 274 20.30 0.91 -1.95
N GLY A 275 21.55 1.37 -1.80
CA GLY A 275 22.67 0.99 -2.69
C GLY A 275 23.11 -0.47 -2.54
N THR A 276 22.71 -1.12 -1.44
CA THR A 276 22.99 -2.54 -1.17
C THR A 276 21.85 -3.46 -1.55
N PHE A 277 20.76 -2.91 -2.12
CA PHE A 277 19.56 -3.68 -2.46
C PHE A 277 19.88 -4.81 -3.45
N LYS A 278 19.49 -6.02 -3.10
CA LYS A 278 19.59 -7.22 -3.93
C LYS A 278 18.22 -7.83 -4.10
N LYS A 279 17.81 -8.04 -5.35
CA LYS A 279 16.56 -8.75 -5.67
C LYS A 279 16.64 -10.19 -5.14
N THR A 280 15.59 -10.62 -4.44
CA THR A 280 15.42 -12.03 -4.09
C THR A 280 14.96 -12.77 -5.35
N GLY A 281 15.71 -13.82 -5.72
CA GLY A 281 15.44 -14.67 -6.88
C GLY A 281 14.20 -15.53 -6.69
#